data_AF-A0AA35QVN9-F1
#
_entry.id   AF-A0AA35QVN9-F1
#
_cell.length_a   1.000
_cell.length_b   1.000
_cell.length_c   1.000
_cell.angle_alpha   90.00
_cell.angle_beta   90.00
_cell.angle_gamma   90.00
#
_symmetry.space_group_name_H-M   'P 1'
#
loop_
_entity.id
_entity.type
_entity.pdbx_description
1 polymer ?
#
loop_
_entity_poly.entity_id
_entity_poly.type
_entity_poly.pdbx_seq_one_letter_code
_entity_poly.pdbx_strand_id
1 'polypeptide(L)'
;MRSAVREDADALAEFCAQVFMDEPLAESSGTGTEAYWIANWIRDLLGKPHPTLKPDDIIIVEDVEKGCIASTTTYLTQTWSYDGVEFEIGRLEIVVLGIASYYRLFGYEYALPAEGGRYTPVASLPRWGKDEERRFQLREPVEDDVPFITQILEASTQRSMVSAVFREEEVKYFTFDRNPRSAVCHKTAILCKSDGEGLGEPIGVLMYAMIVEVDEGVNLRMEMLEPRYWREALPSLLKELSELAEKAAEGHHDPEREIKSIRQDLQPDHPAYVFDDGALGHPPERQYGWYVRVPDVAAFMQKISPALEARIGATLHAGITGNVEIRVDRDRICDQI
;
A
#
# COMPACT_ATOMS: atom_id res chain seq x y z
N MET A 1 19.73 16.25 18.14
CA MET A 1 19.03 15.82 16.90
C MET A 1 20.09 15.67 15.83
N ARG A 2 20.08 14.54 15.12
CA ARG A 2 21.00 14.23 14.03
C ARG A 2 20.30 13.34 13.01
N SER A 3 20.84 13.28 11.80
CA SER A 3 20.48 12.25 10.83
C SER A 3 20.96 10.87 11.31
N ALA A 4 20.24 9.82 10.92
CA ALA A 4 20.69 8.46 11.15
C ALA A 4 21.89 8.12 10.25
N VAL A 5 22.67 7.14 10.71
CA VAL A 5 23.69 6.43 9.92
C VAL A 5 23.32 4.95 9.87
N ARG A 6 23.95 4.17 8.99
CA ARG A 6 23.57 2.75 8.81
C ARG A 6 23.79 1.93 10.08
N GLU A 7 24.78 2.31 10.88
CA GLU A 7 25.12 1.70 12.16
C GLU A 7 24.02 1.87 13.22
N ASP A 8 23.10 2.81 13.04
CA ASP A 8 21.94 2.99 13.93
C ASP A 8 20.84 1.94 13.70
N ALA A 9 20.92 1.10 12.65
CA ALA A 9 19.82 0.22 12.23
C ALA A 9 19.28 -0.67 13.36
N ASP A 10 20.16 -1.30 14.16
CA ASP A 10 19.73 -2.17 15.25
C ASP A 10 19.15 -1.38 16.43
N ALA A 11 19.82 -0.30 16.86
CA ALA A 11 19.34 0.54 17.96
C ALA A 11 18.00 1.21 17.63
N LEU A 12 17.82 1.65 16.38
CA LEU A 12 16.58 2.23 15.89
C LEU A 12 15.47 1.18 15.79
N ALA A 13 15.81 -0.04 15.33
CA ALA A 13 14.85 -1.13 15.25
C ALA A 13 14.32 -1.53 16.64
N GLU A 14 15.21 -1.59 17.64
CA GLU A 14 14.84 -1.85 19.03
C GLU A 14 13.97 -0.73 19.61
N PHE A 15 14.34 0.53 19.39
CA PHE A 15 13.55 1.67 19.84
C PHE A 15 12.14 1.67 19.21
N CYS A 16 12.04 1.54 17.89
CA CYS A 16 10.75 1.50 17.21
C CYS A 16 9.92 0.30 17.66
N ALA A 17 10.52 -0.89 17.76
CA ALA A 17 9.82 -2.07 18.26
C ALA A 17 9.19 -1.83 19.63
N GLN A 18 9.89 -1.15 20.54
CA GLN A 18 9.38 -0.83 21.88
C GLN A 18 8.20 0.15 21.87
N VAL A 19 8.18 1.12 20.95
CA VAL A 19 7.09 2.10 20.82
C VAL A 19 5.77 1.44 20.39
N PHE A 20 5.84 0.38 19.57
CA PHE A 20 4.70 -0.35 19.04
C PHE A 20 4.41 -1.67 19.81
N MET A 21 4.75 -1.73 21.11
CA MET A 21 4.34 -2.85 21.98
C MET A 21 3.09 -2.50 22.78
N ASP A 22 2.12 -3.41 22.81
CA ASP A 22 0.96 -3.32 23.71
C ASP A 22 1.31 -3.69 25.18
N GLU A 23 2.31 -4.55 25.40
CA GLU A 23 2.86 -4.90 26.74
C GLU A 23 4.40 -5.02 26.73
N PRO A 24 5.10 -4.76 27.86
CA PRO A 24 6.56 -4.95 27.96
C PRO A 24 6.95 -6.40 27.67
N LEU A 25 8.07 -6.60 26.98
CA LEU A 25 8.66 -7.91 26.61
C LEU A 25 8.53 -8.96 27.73
N ALA A 26 7.46 -9.75 27.72
CA ALA A 26 7.45 -11.05 28.34
C ALA A 26 8.32 -11.99 27.49
N GLU A 27 8.93 -12.99 28.11
CA GLU A 27 9.85 -13.98 27.51
C GLU A 27 9.24 -14.80 26.35
N SER A 28 8.01 -14.51 25.93
CA SER A 28 7.33 -15.07 24.76
C SER A 28 7.39 -14.16 23.53
N SER A 29 8.47 -13.39 23.33
CA SER A 29 8.72 -12.63 22.09
C SER A 29 9.07 -13.58 20.94
N GLY A 30 8.08 -14.34 20.49
CA GLY A 30 8.15 -15.13 19.28
C GLY A 30 8.18 -14.24 18.03
N THR A 31 8.47 -14.84 16.87
CA THR A 31 8.52 -14.20 15.55
C THR A 31 7.15 -13.72 15.03
N GLY A 32 6.17 -13.49 15.91
CA GLY A 32 4.77 -13.28 15.61
C GLY A 32 4.17 -11.96 16.09
N THR A 33 4.91 -11.12 16.81
CA THR A 33 4.40 -9.84 17.36
C THR A 33 4.61 -8.67 16.39
N GLU A 34 3.75 -7.65 16.41
CA GLU A 34 3.88 -6.45 15.57
C GLU A 34 5.27 -5.80 15.70
N ALA A 35 5.75 -5.68 16.93
CA ALA A 35 7.09 -5.21 17.26
C ALA A 35 8.22 -5.97 16.53
N TYR A 36 8.08 -7.29 16.34
CA TYR A 36 9.05 -8.10 15.59
C TYR A 36 9.10 -7.69 14.11
N TRP A 37 7.95 -7.54 13.48
CA TRP A 37 7.85 -7.17 12.06
C TRP A 37 8.31 -5.72 11.82
N ILE A 38 8.00 -4.82 12.76
CA ILE A 38 8.47 -3.42 12.73
C ILE A 38 10.00 -3.35 12.86
N ALA A 39 10.59 -4.10 13.79
CA ALA A 39 12.05 -4.14 13.94
C ALA A 39 12.73 -4.60 12.65
N ASN A 40 12.18 -5.63 12.00
CA ASN A 40 12.71 -6.12 10.73
C ASN A 40 12.49 -5.13 9.59
N TRP A 41 11.40 -4.37 9.59
CA TRP A 41 11.18 -3.30 8.62
C TRP A 41 12.21 -2.17 8.77
N ILE A 42 12.49 -1.71 9.99
CA ILE A 42 13.53 -0.68 10.21
C ILE A 42 14.90 -1.15 9.75
N ARG A 43 15.28 -2.40 10.05
CA ARG A 43 16.53 -2.98 9.55
C ARG A 43 16.57 -3.05 8.02
N ASP A 44 15.43 -3.37 7.39
CA ASP A 44 15.28 -3.40 5.93
C ASP A 44 15.45 -2.02 5.30
N LEU A 45 14.90 -0.97 5.93
CA LEU A 45 15.00 0.43 5.48
C LEU A 45 16.43 0.98 5.58
N LEU A 46 17.11 0.78 6.71
CA LEU A 46 18.38 1.46 7.01
C LEU A 46 19.62 0.58 6.75
N GLY A 47 19.50 -0.73 6.95
CA GLY A 47 20.60 -1.69 6.90
C GLY A 47 21.15 -1.98 5.50
N LYS A 48 20.40 -1.64 4.44
CA LYS A 48 20.82 -1.80 3.04
C LYS A 48 20.38 -0.60 2.19
N PRO A 49 20.83 -0.47 0.93
CA PRO A 49 20.27 0.52 0.02
C PRO A 49 18.76 0.33 -0.17
N HIS A 50 18.00 1.43 -0.17
CA HIS A 50 16.55 1.43 -0.34
C HIS A 50 16.19 2.46 -1.44
N PRO A 51 15.28 2.16 -2.38
CA PRO A 51 14.99 3.06 -3.51
C PRO A 51 14.37 4.39 -3.06
N THR A 52 13.57 4.37 -1.99
CA THR A 52 12.84 5.55 -1.49
C THR A 52 13.33 6.09 -0.13
N LEU A 53 14.50 5.63 0.35
CA LEU A 53 15.02 6.04 1.66
C LEU A 53 16.54 6.13 1.68
N LYS A 54 17.04 7.22 2.23
CA LYS A 54 18.44 7.44 2.60
C LYS A 54 18.54 7.59 4.12
N PRO A 55 19.70 7.31 4.74
CA PRO A 55 19.88 7.53 6.19
C PRO A 55 19.54 8.96 6.63
N ASP A 56 19.82 9.96 5.78
CA ASP A 56 19.51 11.38 6.03
C ASP A 56 18.00 11.67 6.14
N ASP A 57 17.16 10.80 5.61
CA ASP A 57 15.71 10.89 5.70
C ASP A 57 15.18 10.42 7.07
N ILE A 58 16.04 9.86 7.93
CA ILE A 58 15.71 9.47 9.29
C ILE A 58 16.35 10.45 10.27
N ILE A 59 15.53 11.04 11.12
CA ILE A 59 15.95 11.99 12.15
C ILE A 59 15.87 11.32 13.52
N ILE A 60 17.00 11.30 14.23
CA ILE A 60 17.12 10.77 15.59
C ILE A 60 17.26 11.94 16.58
N VAL A 61 16.46 11.90 17.64
CA VAL A 61 16.61 12.73 18.84
C VAL A 61 17.17 11.87 19.95
N GLU A 62 18.30 12.28 20.53
CA GLU A 62 19.01 11.54 21.58
C GLU A 62 18.79 12.21 22.94
N ASP A 63 18.60 11.38 23.98
CA ASP A 63 18.81 11.77 25.37
C ASP A 63 20.32 11.72 25.63
N VAL A 64 20.97 12.87 25.62
CA VAL A 64 22.43 12.97 25.75
C VAL A 64 22.95 12.57 27.13
N GLU A 65 22.11 12.61 28.16
CA GLU A 65 22.49 12.19 29.51
C GLU A 65 22.51 10.66 29.63
N LYS A 66 21.56 9.99 28.97
CA LYS A 66 21.44 8.52 28.98
C LYS A 66 22.15 7.83 27.83
N GLY A 67 22.53 8.57 26.79
CA GLY A 67 23.15 8.02 25.58
C GLY A 67 22.22 7.11 24.78
N CYS A 68 20.92 7.40 24.77
CA CYS A 68 19.91 6.58 24.09
C CYS A 68 19.00 7.40 23.16
N ILE A 69 18.33 6.71 22.24
CA ILE A 69 17.30 7.32 21.39
C ILE A 69 16.11 7.72 22.26
N ALA A 70 15.67 8.98 22.15
CA ALA A 70 14.50 9.52 22.84
C ALA A 70 13.29 9.66 21.90
N SER A 71 13.53 9.90 20.61
CA SER A 71 12.50 10.00 19.57
C SER A 71 13.10 9.83 18.19
N THR A 72 12.29 9.44 17.21
CA THR A 72 12.69 9.34 15.81
C THR A 72 11.54 9.68 14.87
N THR A 73 11.87 10.09 13.64
CA THR A 73 10.94 10.12 12.51
C THR A 73 11.66 9.77 11.23
N THR A 74 10.94 9.13 10.31
CA THR A 74 11.42 8.62 9.02
C THR A 74 10.62 9.28 7.91
N TYR A 75 11.30 9.85 6.92
CA TYR A 75 10.72 10.56 5.80
C TYR A 75 10.89 9.74 4.51
N LEU A 76 9.93 8.90 4.15
CA LEU A 76 10.00 8.16 2.89
C LEU A 76 9.69 9.10 1.73
N THR A 77 10.69 9.39 0.91
CA THR A 77 10.52 10.23 -0.28
C THR A 77 9.95 9.39 -1.42
N GLN A 78 8.79 9.76 -1.94
CA GLN A 78 8.15 9.07 -3.06
C GLN A 78 7.74 10.04 -4.16
N THR A 79 7.65 9.55 -5.38
CA THR A 79 7.03 10.30 -6.50
C THR A 79 5.56 9.92 -6.58
N TRP A 80 4.69 10.92 -6.51
CA TRP A 80 3.25 10.76 -6.73
C TRP A 80 2.83 11.59 -7.94
N SER A 81 1.64 11.32 -8.46
CA SER A 81 1.06 12.00 -9.61
C SER A 81 -0.29 12.60 -9.24
N TYR A 82 -0.57 13.81 -9.71
CA TYR A 82 -1.89 14.43 -9.73
C TYR A 82 -2.33 14.53 -11.19
N ASP A 83 -3.27 13.70 -11.63
CA ASP A 83 -3.75 13.67 -13.03
C ASP A 83 -2.61 13.67 -14.08
N GLY A 84 -1.57 12.86 -13.84
CA GLY A 84 -0.40 12.76 -14.72
C GLY A 84 0.71 13.79 -14.45
N VAL A 85 0.50 14.75 -13.56
CA VAL A 85 1.56 15.69 -13.13
C VAL A 85 2.30 15.12 -11.93
N GLU A 86 3.54 14.69 -12.13
CA GLU A 86 4.38 14.13 -11.07
C GLU A 86 4.92 15.21 -10.11
N PHE A 87 4.90 14.90 -8.82
CA PHE A 87 5.46 15.70 -7.72
C PHE A 87 6.02 14.79 -6.62
N GLU A 88 6.99 15.30 -5.85
CA GLU A 88 7.55 14.57 -4.72
C GLU A 88 6.65 14.71 -3.49
N ILE A 89 6.54 13.63 -2.73
CA ILE A 89 5.93 13.62 -1.42
C ILE A 89 6.88 13.04 -0.38
N GLY A 90 6.62 13.44 0.86
CA GLY A 90 7.21 12.80 2.03
C GLY A 90 6.18 12.04 2.81
N ARG A 91 6.33 10.72 2.88
CA ARG A 91 5.51 9.89 3.77
C ARG A 91 6.22 9.72 5.11
N LEU A 92 5.67 10.37 6.13
CA LEU A 92 6.18 10.22 7.50
C LEU A 92 5.83 8.84 8.04
N GLU A 93 6.86 8.12 8.44
CA GLU A 93 6.87 6.82 9.11
C GLU A 93 7.88 6.87 10.26
N ILE A 94 8.10 5.84 11.06
CA ILE A 94 7.04 4.96 11.54
C ILE A 94 6.37 5.76 12.66
N VAL A 95 5.17 6.27 12.39
CA VAL A 95 4.46 7.19 13.30
C VAL A 95 3.28 6.49 13.94
N VAL A 96 2.91 6.90 15.15
CA VAL A 96 1.72 6.35 15.81
C VAL A 96 0.48 6.93 15.13
N LEU A 97 -0.30 6.06 14.46
CA LEU A 97 -1.63 6.38 13.97
C LEU A 97 -2.63 6.38 15.15
N GLY A 98 -3.79 7.04 14.98
CA GLY A 98 -4.87 6.95 15.97
C GLY A 98 -4.86 7.98 17.11
N ILE A 99 -3.89 8.90 17.18
CA ILE A 99 -3.99 10.06 18.08
C ILE A 99 -4.87 11.13 17.41
N ALA A 100 -6.17 11.06 17.67
CA ALA A 100 -7.16 11.93 17.07
C ALA A 100 -6.76 13.41 17.17
N SER A 101 -6.82 14.12 16.04
CA SER A 101 -6.50 15.56 15.89
C SER A 101 -5.05 15.98 16.19
N TYR A 102 -4.16 15.09 16.65
CA TYR A 102 -2.80 15.49 17.02
C TYR A 102 -2.01 16.07 15.84
N TYR A 103 -2.07 15.40 14.68
CA TYR A 103 -1.34 15.86 13.49
C TYR A 103 -1.91 17.15 12.89
N ARG A 104 -3.15 17.54 13.23
CA ARG A 104 -3.72 18.84 12.84
C ARG A 104 -2.95 20.01 13.45
N LEU A 105 -2.32 19.82 14.62
CA LEU A 105 -1.44 20.83 15.24
C LEU A 105 -0.25 21.20 14.33
N PHE A 106 0.14 20.32 13.42
CA PHE A 106 1.24 20.52 12.47
C PHE A 106 0.75 20.84 11.05
N GLY A 107 -0.54 21.16 10.88
CA GLY A 107 -1.14 21.54 9.61
C GLY A 107 -1.48 20.37 8.67
N TYR A 108 -1.59 19.15 9.20
CA TYR A 108 -2.15 18.01 8.45
C TYR A 108 -3.66 18.00 8.54
N GLU A 109 -4.32 17.49 7.51
CA GLU A 109 -5.77 17.24 7.52
C GLU A 109 -6.10 15.91 6.83
N TYR A 110 -7.22 15.29 7.20
CA TYR A 110 -7.75 14.12 6.48
C TYR A 110 -8.19 14.54 5.08
N ALA A 111 -7.38 14.23 4.06
CA ALA A 111 -7.59 14.75 2.69
C ALA A 111 -7.60 13.67 1.61
N LEU A 112 -7.12 12.47 1.89
CA LEU A 112 -7.17 11.34 0.98
C LEU A 112 -7.86 10.16 1.66
N PRO A 113 -8.68 9.37 0.95
CA PRO A 113 -9.22 8.15 1.52
C PRO A 113 -8.08 7.21 1.89
N ALA A 114 -8.08 6.76 3.13
CA ALA A 114 -7.25 5.65 3.59
C ALA A 114 -8.18 4.46 3.75
N GLU A 115 -7.77 3.31 3.22
CA GLU A 115 -8.59 2.10 3.33
C GLU A 115 -9.95 2.26 2.63
N GLY A 116 -10.84 1.30 2.77
CA GLY A 116 -12.11 1.25 2.03
C GLY A 116 -12.25 0.06 1.09
N GLY A 117 -11.30 -0.88 1.16
CA GLY A 117 -11.41 -2.20 0.55
C GLY A 117 -12.60 -3.00 1.06
N ARG A 118 -13.00 -4.02 0.31
CA ARG A 118 -14.14 -4.90 0.65
C ARG A 118 -13.68 -6.19 1.30
N TYR A 119 -14.53 -6.80 2.13
CA TYR A 119 -14.20 -8.04 2.84
C TYR A 119 -14.97 -9.22 2.27
N THR A 120 -14.24 -10.29 1.92
CA THR A 120 -14.79 -11.57 1.50
C THR A 120 -14.46 -12.64 2.52
N PRO A 121 -15.47 -13.33 3.09
CA PRO A 121 -15.23 -14.55 3.85
C PRO A 121 -14.61 -15.64 2.97
N VAL A 122 -13.49 -16.22 3.38
CA VAL A 122 -12.82 -17.29 2.61
C VAL A 122 -13.77 -18.48 2.40
N ALA A 123 -14.60 -18.79 3.39
CA ALA A 123 -15.62 -19.84 3.29
C ALA A 123 -16.69 -19.62 2.20
N SER A 124 -16.86 -18.38 1.71
CA SER A 124 -17.79 -18.08 0.60
C SER A 124 -17.15 -18.19 -0.78
N LEU A 125 -15.82 -18.35 -0.86
CA LEU A 125 -15.13 -18.46 -2.14
C LEU A 125 -15.40 -19.84 -2.79
N PRO A 126 -15.57 -19.88 -4.12
CA PRO A 126 -15.68 -21.14 -4.85
C PRO A 126 -14.37 -21.93 -4.75
N ARG A 127 -14.47 -23.26 -4.85
CA ARG A 127 -13.31 -24.17 -4.92
C ARG A 127 -13.20 -24.81 -6.29
N TRP A 128 -11.99 -25.24 -6.63
CA TRP A 128 -11.73 -26.02 -7.84
C TRP A 128 -12.41 -27.39 -7.79
N GLY A 129 -13.06 -27.77 -8.89
CA GLY A 129 -13.46 -29.16 -9.11
C GLY A 129 -12.25 -30.05 -9.37
N LYS A 130 -12.35 -31.34 -9.00
CA LYS A 130 -11.25 -32.31 -9.15
C LYS A 130 -10.70 -32.42 -10.57
N ASP A 131 -11.58 -32.31 -11.57
CA ASP A 131 -11.27 -32.48 -13.00
C ASP A 131 -11.57 -31.19 -13.80
N GLU A 132 -11.66 -30.04 -13.11
CA GLU A 132 -11.94 -28.77 -13.76
C GLU A 132 -10.71 -28.22 -14.49
N GLU A 133 -10.91 -27.74 -15.71
CA GLU A 133 -9.85 -27.16 -16.53
C GLU A 133 -9.35 -25.82 -15.94
N ARG A 134 -8.08 -25.76 -15.55
CA ARG A 134 -7.47 -24.54 -14.97
C ARG A 134 -6.92 -23.61 -16.05
N ARG A 135 -7.82 -22.87 -16.70
CA ARG A 135 -7.44 -21.88 -17.74
C ARG A 135 -6.73 -20.64 -17.21
N PHE A 136 -6.90 -20.31 -15.94
CA PHE A 136 -6.23 -19.18 -15.31
C PHE A 136 -5.62 -19.64 -13.99
N GLN A 137 -4.33 -19.39 -13.80
CA GLN A 137 -3.56 -19.91 -12.68
C GLN A 137 -2.55 -18.88 -12.20
N LEU A 138 -2.30 -18.88 -10.88
CA LEU A 138 -1.26 -18.05 -10.28
C LEU A 138 0.11 -18.72 -10.37
N ARG A 139 1.15 -17.91 -10.60
CA ARG A 139 2.55 -18.32 -10.43
C ARG A 139 3.33 -17.26 -9.66
N GLU A 140 4.45 -17.69 -9.08
CA GLU A 140 5.43 -16.76 -8.52
C GLU A 140 6.03 -15.89 -9.63
N PRO A 141 6.35 -14.61 -9.32
CA PRO A 141 7.00 -13.72 -10.27
C PRO A 141 8.48 -14.10 -10.45
N VAL A 142 9.02 -13.79 -11.63
CA VAL A 142 10.46 -13.81 -11.93
C VAL A 142 10.92 -12.39 -12.28
N GLU A 143 12.23 -12.11 -12.23
CA GLU A 143 12.73 -10.74 -12.48
C GLU A 143 12.30 -10.18 -13.84
N ASP A 144 12.13 -11.04 -14.85
CA ASP A 144 11.65 -10.63 -16.18
C ASP A 144 10.19 -10.12 -16.18
N ASP A 145 9.43 -10.34 -15.10
CA ASP A 145 8.08 -9.79 -14.93
C ASP A 145 8.07 -8.32 -14.46
N VAL A 146 9.20 -7.74 -14.05
CA VAL A 146 9.25 -6.36 -13.52
C VAL A 146 8.63 -5.33 -14.48
N PRO A 147 8.93 -5.33 -15.79
CA PRO A 147 8.28 -4.41 -16.73
C PRO A 147 6.76 -4.62 -16.81
N PHE A 148 6.31 -5.88 -16.78
CA PHE A 148 4.88 -6.21 -16.81
C PHE A 148 4.14 -5.74 -15.56
N ILE A 149 4.72 -5.97 -14.37
CA ILE A 149 4.17 -5.50 -13.10
C ILE A 149 4.10 -3.98 -13.07
N THR A 150 5.16 -3.30 -13.53
CA THR A 150 5.22 -1.83 -13.63
C THR A 150 4.12 -1.30 -14.54
N GLN A 151 3.95 -1.89 -15.73
CA GLN A 151 2.89 -1.52 -16.68
C GLN A 151 1.49 -1.66 -16.06
N ILE A 152 1.23 -2.75 -15.32
CA ILE A 152 -0.07 -2.94 -14.65
C ILE A 152 -0.30 -1.90 -13.56
N LEU A 153 0.71 -1.57 -12.76
CA LEU A 153 0.61 -0.52 -11.73
C LEU A 153 0.36 0.86 -12.36
N GLU A 154 1.05 1.20 -13.45
CA GLU A 154 0.81 2.43 -14.20
C GLU A 154 -0.64 2.49 -14.73
N ALA A 155 -1.14 1.40 -15.31
CA ALA A 155 -2.52 1.34 -15.80
C ALA A 155 -3.56 1.44 -14.65
N SER A 156 -3.29 0.82 -13.50
CA SER A 156 -4.17 0.89 -12.33
C SER A 156 -4.29 2.31 -11.78
N THR A 157 -3.16 3.00 -11.67
CA THR A 157 -3.07 4.33 -11.05
C THR A 157 -3.77 5.42 -11.85
N GLN A 158 -3.93 5.25 -13.18
CA GLN A 158 -4.67 6.18 -14.04
C GLN A 158 -6.15 6.38 -13.66
N ARG A 159 -6.74 5.47 -12.87
CA ARG A 159 -8.12 5.64 -12.37
C ARG A 159 -8.24 6.60 -11.19
N SER A 160 -7.11 7.00 -10.60
CA SER A 160 -7.07 7.86 -9.42
C SER A 160 -6.55 9.25 -9.78
N MET A 161 -7.19 10.29 -9.23
CA MET A 161 -6.69 11.66 -9.36
C MET A 161 -5.32 11.84 -8.71
N VAL A 162 -5.08 11.15 -7.61
CA VAL A 162 -3.80 11.15 -6.89
C VAL A 162 -3.33 9.71 -6.74
N SER A 163 -2.10 9.43 -7.12
CA SER A 163 -1.55 8.08 -7.07
C SER A 163 -0.03 8.07 -6.86
N ALA A 164 0.48 7.01 -6.24
CA ALA A 164 1.93 6.75 -6.25
C ALA A 164 2.39 6.38 -7.67
N VAL A 165 3.61 6.78 -8.02
CA VAL A 165 4.30 6.37 -9.25
C VAL A 165 5.32 5.32 -8.88
N PHE A 166 5.23 4.15 -9.49
CA PHE A 166 6.15 3.05 -9.25
C PHE A 166 7.13 2.91 -10.41
N ARG A 167 8.43 3.05 -10.12
CA ARG A 167 9.49 2.80 -11.10
C ARG A 167 9.93 1.34 -11.05
N GLU A 168 10.53 0.84 -12.13
CA GLU A 168 10.99 -0.57 -12.19
C GLU A 168 11.95 -0.93 -11.03
N GLU A 169 12.80 0.00 -10.58
CA GLU A 169 13.68 -0.20 -9.43
C GLU A 169 12.90 -0.39 -8.11
N GLU A 170 11.82 0.34 -7.92
CA GLU A 170 10.93 0.22 -6.77
C GLU A 170 10.13 -1.07 -6.85
N VAL A 171 9.61 -1.40 -8.03
CA VAL A 171 8.87 -2.66 -8.28
C VAL A 171 9.78 -3.86 -8.00
N LYS A 172 11.01 -3.87 -8.54
CA LYS A 172 12.01 -4.91 -8.26
C LYS A 172 12.26 -5.04 -6.76
N TYR A 173 12.49 -3.92 -6.08
CA TYR A 173 12.74 -3.92 -4.65
C TYR A 173 11.55 -4.51 -3.86
N PHE A 174 10.33 -4.06 -4.16
CA PHE A 174 9.11 -4.49 -3.47
C PHE A 174 8.72 -5.95 -3.74
N THR A 175 9.09 -6.49 -4.91
CA THR A 175 8.79 -7.86 -5.30
C THR A 175 9.86 -8.86 -4.87
N PHE A 176 11.15 -8.53 -4.95
CA PHE A 176 12.24 -9.49 -4.77
C PHE A 176 13.18 -9.20 -3.60
N ASP A 177 13.45 -7.93 -3.31
CA ASP A 177 14.54 -7.57 -2.39
C ASP A 177 14.10 -7.34 -0.96
N ARG A 178 12.80 -7.11 -0.71
CA ARG A 178 12.27 -6.80 0.62
C ARG A 178 12.46 -7.97 1.60
N ASN A 179 12.82 -7.67 2.84
CA ASN A 179 12.89 -8.70 3.89
C ASN A 179 11.49 -9.35 4.07
N PRO A 180 11.35 -10.68 3.93
CA PRO A 180 10.07 -11.38 4.10
C PRO A 180 9.48 -11.23 5.51
N ARG A 181 10.30 -10.76 6.47
CA ARG A 181 9.92 -10.47 7.85
C ARG A 181 9.59 -9.00 8.13
N SER A 182 9.55 -8.16 7.10
CA SER A 182 9.18 -6.74 7.23
C SER A 182 7.66 -6.58 7.47
N ALA A 183 7.27 -5.65 8.35
CA ALA A 183 5.86 -5.29 8.60
C ALA A 183 5.10 -4.84 7.33
N VAL A 184 5.83 -4.34 6.32
CA VAL A 184 5.24 -3.89 5.04
C VAL A 184 5.54 -4.85 3.89
N CYS A 185 5.85 -6.12 4.20
CA CYS A 185 6.11 -7.13 3.18
C CYS A 185 4.84 -7.57 2.47
N HIS A 186 4.78 -7.29 1.17
CA HIS A 186 3.77 -7.83 0.26
C HIS A 186 4.40 -8.96 -0.55
N LYS A 187 3.66 -10.04 -0.75
CA LYS A 187 3.91 -11.06 -1.77
C LYS A 187 3.29 -10.62 -3.07
N THR A 188 3.88 -11.06 -4.19
CA THR A 188 3.38 -10.80 -5.53
C THR A 188 3.12 -12.14 -6.21
N ALA A 189 2.03 -12.25 -6.98
CA ALA A 189 1.77 -13.38 -7.84
C ALA A 189 1.33 -12.89 -9.23
N ILE A 190 1.72 -13.62 -10.27
CA ILE A 190 1.32 -13.35 -11.65
C ILE A 190 0.15 -14.25 -12.01
N LEU A 191 -0.94 -13.67 -12.49
CA LEU A 191 -2.05 -14.42 -13.06
C LEU A 191 -1.76 -14.68 -14.54
N CYS A 192 -1.67 -15.95 -14.91
CA CYS A 192 -1.43 -16.40 -16.27
C CYS A 192 -2.69 -17.02 -16.88
N LYS A 193 -2.92 -16.75 -18.16
CA LYS A 193 -3.89 -17.45 -19.00
C LYS A 193 -3.19 -18.64 -19.67
N SER A 194 -3.69 -19.85 -19.44
CA SER A 194 -3.16 -21.07 -20.06
C SER A 194 -3.35 -21.06 -21.58
N ASP A 195 -2.37 -21.60 -22.28
CA ASP A 195 -2.39 -21.85 -23.73
C ASP A 195 -2.76 -23.31 -24.09
N GLY A 196 -3.08 -24.14 -23.08
CA GLY A 196 -3.39 -25.56 -23.23
C GLY A 196 -2.21 -26.51 -23.00
N GLU A 197 -0.96 -26.02 -22.96
CA GLU A 197 0.23 -26.84 -22.64
C GLU A 197 0.95 -26.40 -21.36
N GLY A 198 0.53 -25.30 -20.74
CA GLY A 198 1.03 -24.89 -19.43
C GLY A 198 0.52 -23.54 -18.94
N LEU A 199 1.32 -22.89 -18.10
CA LEU A 199 1.16 -21.48 -17.74
C LEU A 199 1.53 -20.65 -18.98
N GLY A 200 0.53 -20.01 -19.59
CA GLY A 200 0.71 -19.18 -20.78
C GLY A 200 0.93 -17.71 -20.45
N GLU A 201 0.29 -16.83 -21.22
CA GLU A 201 0.46 -15.38 -21.18
C GLU A 201 0.16 -14.77 -19.79
N PRO A 202 1.02 -13.88 -19.25
CA PRO A 202 0.71 -13.11 -18.06
C PRO A 202 -0.37 -12.06 -18.38
N ILE A 203 -1.46 -12.06 -17.60
CA ILE A 203 -2.63 -11.19 -17.84
C ILE A 203 -3.01 -10.32 -16.63
N GLY A 204 -2.45 -10.59 -15.45
CA GLY A 204 -2.73 -9.84 -14.25
C GLY A 204 -1.68 -10.03 -13.16
N VAL A 205 -1.76 -9.18 -12.13
CA VAL A 205 -0.89 -9.21 -10.95
C VAL A 205 -1.75 -9.17 -9.70
N LEU A 206 -1.37 -9.99 -8.71
CA LEU A 206 -1.88 -9.93 -7.35
C LEU A 206 -0.75 -9.46 -6.43
N MET A 207 -1.05 -8.54 -5.52
CA MET A 207 -0.15 -8.10 -4.47
C MET A 207 -0.87 -8.27 -3.14
N TYR A 208 -0.30 -9.02 -2.21
CA TYR A 208 -1.00 -9.37 -0.98
C TYR A 208 -0.10 -9.45 0.24
N ALA A 209 -0.64 -9.14 1.40
CA ALA A 209 0.05 -9.20 2.68
C ALA A 209 -0.87 -9.82 3.74
N MET A 210 -0.29 -10.47 4.73
CA MET A 210 -1.04 -10.98 5.88
C MET A 210 -1.42 -9.80 6.77
N ILE A 211 -2.69 -9.72 7.17
CA ILE A 211 -3.14 -8.75 8.17
C ILE A 211 -2.88 -9.36 9.54
N VAL A 212 -1.88 -8.82 10.26
CA VAL A 212 -1.50 -9.32 11.58
C VAL A 212 -2.44 -8.78 12.67
N GLU A 213 -3.00 -7.58 12.48
CA GLU A 213 -3.70 -6.79 13.50
C GLU A 213 -5.23 -7.01 13.59
N VAL A 214 -5.91 -7.37 12.50
CA VAL A 214 -7.38 -7.41 12.43
C VAL A 214 -7.89 -8.65 11.67
N ASP A 215 -8.65 -9.51 12.36
CA ASP A 215 -9.50 -10.59 11.82
C ASP A 215 -8.86 -11.59 10.83
N GLU A 216 -7.70 -12.16 11.18
CA GLU A 216 -7.15 -13.37 10.55
C GLU A 216 -7.30 -13.35 9.02
N GLY A 217 -6.78 -12.29 8.39
CA GLY A 217 -7.11 -11.96 7.02
C GLY A 217 -5.91 -11.73 6.10
N VAL A 218 -6.17 -11.71 4.80
CA VAL A 218 -5.21 -11.30 3.77
C VAL A 218 -5.66 -9.98 3.16
N ASN A 219 -4.80 -8.97 3.16
CA ASN A 219 -5.00 -7.79 2.33
C ASN A 219 -4.51 -8.12 0.91
N LEU A 220 -5.35 -7.90 -0.09
CA LEU A 220 -5.09 -8.23 -1.48
C LEU A 220 -5.45 -7.04 -2.37
N ARG A 221 -4.49 -6.63 -3.21
CA ARG A 221 -4.72 -5.88 -4.44
C ARG A 221 -4.60 -6.81 -5.63
N MET A 222 -5.42 -6.60 -6.64
CA MET A 222 -5.41 -7.38 -7.86
C MET A 222 -5.75 -6.50 -9.05
N GLU A 223 -4.96 -6.63 -10.12
CA GLU A 223 -5.08 -5.81 -11.32
C GLU A 223 -4.89 -6.68 -12.57
N MET A 224 -5.59 -6.31 -13.64
CA MET A 224 -5.52 -7.01 -14.93
C MET A 224 -5.00 -6.05 -15.99
N LEU A 225 -4.25 -6.59 -16.95
CA LEU A 225 -3.70 -5.84 -18.08
C LEU A 225 -4.81 -5.16 -18.89
N GLU A 226 -5.93 -5.86 -19.08
CA GLU A 226 -7.06 -5.37 -19.85
C GLU A 226 -8.40 -5.62 -19.15
N PRO A 227 -9.38 -4.68 -19.24
CA PRO A 227 -10.68 -4.82 -18.58
C PRO A 227 -11.45 -6.09 -18.95
N ARG A 228 -11.27 -6.62 -20.17
CA ARG A 228 -11.94 -7.86 -20.62
C ARG A 228 -11.57 -9.08 -19.75
N TYR A 229 -10.36 -9.11 -19.21
CA TYR A 229 -9.89 -10.25 -18.42
C TYR A 229 -10.60 -10.36 -17.08
N TRP A 230 -11.17 -9.28 -16.54
CA TRP A 230 -12.01 -9.38 -15.35
C TRP A 230 -13.22 -10.27 -15.60
N ARG A 231 -13.85 -10.22 -16.78
CA ARG A 231 -14.97 -11.12 -17.09
C ARG A 231 -14.52 -12.57 -17.26
N GLU A 232 -13.39 -12.79 -17.94
CA GLU A 232 -12.91 -14.13 -18.29
C GLU A 232 -12.28 -14.86 -17.09
N ALA A 233 -11.44 -14.17 -16.32
CA ALA A 233 -10.57 -14.76 -15.33
C ALA A 233 -11.12 -14.72 -13.90
N LEU A 234 -12.07 -13.82 -13.59
CA LEU A 234 -12.56 -13.64 -12.21
C LEU A 234 -13.13 -14.94 -11.58
N PRO A 235 -13.92 -15.78 -12.28
CA PRO A 235 -14.41 -17.04 -11.70
C PRO A 235 -13.28 -18.00 -11.29
N SER A 236 -12.20 -18.08 -12.07
CA SER A 236 -11.02 -18.88 -11.74
C SER A 236 -10.19 -18.22 -10.66
N LEU A 237 -10.03 -16.89 -10.72
CA LEU A 237 -9.32 -16.11 -9.72
C LEU A 237 -9.92 -16.29 -8.33
N LEU A 238 -11.24 -16.24 -8.17
CA LEU A 238 -11.89 -16.47 -6.89
C LEU A 238 -11.56 -17.85 -6.28
N LYS A 239 -11.33 -18.87 -7.12
CA LYS A 239 -10.88 -20.21 -6.68
C LYS A 239 -9.40 -20.22 -6.30
N GLU A 240 -8.57 -19.55 -7.08
CA GLU A 240 -7.15 -19.35 -6.77
C GLU A 240 -6.98 -18.58 -5.45
N LEU A 241 -7.86 -17.61 -5.15
CA LEU A 241 -7.86 -16.89 -3.87
C LEU A 241 -8.20 -17.79 -2.67
N SER A 242 -9.09 -18.78 -2.86
CA SER A 242 -9.35 -19.79 -1.81
C SER A 242 -8.10 -20.62 -1.52
N GLU A 243 -7.39 -21.11 -2.54
CA GLU A 243 -6.15 -21.87 -2.35
C GLU A 243 -5.01 -21.00 -1.78
N LEU A 244 -4.95 -19.72 -2.18
CA LEU A 244 -3.99 -18.75 -1.65
C LEU A 244 -4.21 -18.52 -0.16
N ALA A 245 -5.47 -18.37 0.30
CA ALA A 245 -5.80 -18.23 1.71
C ALA A 245 -5.41 -19.48 2.53
N GLU A 246 -5.61 -20.69 1.98
CA GLU A 246 -5.19 -21.95 2.61
C GLU A 246 -3.66 -22.02 2.76
N LYS A 247 -2.90 -21.72 1.69
CA LYS A 247 -1.43 -21.68 1.73
C LYS A 247 -0.90 -20.60 2.67
N ALA A 248 -1.60 -19.47 2.77
CA ALA A 248 -1.24 -18.38 3.67
C ALA A 248 -1.37 -18.78 5.15
N ALA A 249 -2.33 -19.64 5.50
CA ALA A 249 -2.47 -20.20 6.84
C ALA A 249 -1.29 -21.10 7.24
N GLU A 250 -0.82 -21.97 6.32
CA GLU A 250 0.30 -22.90 6.57
C GLU A 250 1.62 -22.19 6.93
N GLY A 251 1.81 -20.96 6.46
CA GLY A 251 3.02 -20.16 6.71
C GLY A 251 3.01 -19.41 8.05
N HIS A 252 1.95 -19.51 8.83
CA HIS A 252 1.81 -18.80 10.10
C HIS A 252 2.50 -19.57 11.25
N HIS A 253 2.99 -18.84 12.28
CA HIS A 253 3.66 -19.44 13.43
C HIS A 253 2.71 -20.20 14.37
N ASP A 254 1.41 -19.94 14.23
CA ASP A 254 0.32 -20.63 14.90
C ASP A 254 -0.32 -21.63 13.91
N PRO A 255 -0.10 -22.94 14.10
CA PRO A 255 -0.57 -23.97 13.18
C PRO A 255 -2.08 -24.21 13.24
N GLU A 256 -2.78 -23.67 14.25
CA GLU A 256 -4.24 -23.76 14.36
C GLU A 256 -4.95 -22.54 13.75
N ARG A 257 -4.19 -21.53 13.30
CA ARG A 257 -4.75 -20.30 12.77
C ARG A 257 -5.31 -20.51 11.37
N GLU A 258 -6.58 -20.17 11.19
CA GLU A 258 -7.29 -20.19 9.92
C GLU A 258 -7.38 -18.78 9.33
N ILE A 259 -7.20 -18.62 8.02
CA ILE A 259 -7.49 -17.35 7.34
C ILE A 259 -8.98 -17.29 7.02
N LYS A 260 -9.68 -16.40 7.71
CA LYS A 260 -11.15 -16.28 7.64
C LYS A 260 -11.62 -15.29 6.59
N SER A 261 -10.80 -14.29 6.27
CA SER A 261 -11.21 -13.21 5.37
C SER A 261 -10.11 -12.79 4.38
N ILE A 262 -10.54 -12.28 3.24
CA ILE A 262 -9.70 -11.54 2.31
C ILE A 262 -10.26 -10.12 2.24
N ARG A 263 -9.44 -9.12 2.56
CA ARG A 263 -9.73 -7.71 2.32
C ARG A 263 -9.19 -7.34 0.94
N GLN A 264 -10.07 -7.03 -0.01
CA GLN A 264 -9.65 -6.51 -1.32
C GLN A 264 -9.45 -5.00 -1.24
N ASP A 265 -8.20 -4.53 -1.25
CA ASP A 265 -7.82 -3.12 -1.21
C ASP A 265 -7.83 -2.51 -2.62
N LEU A 266 -9.03 -2.43 -3.18
CA LEU A 266 -9.34 -1.91 -4.50
C LEU A 266 -10.16 -0.62 -4.37
N GLN A 267 -10.05 0.26 -5.36
CA GLN A 267 -10.82 1.50 -5.39
C GLN A 267 -12.34 1.21 -5.49
N PRO A 268 -13.22 2.09 -4.95
CA PRO A 268 -14.67 1.85 -4.97
C PRO A 268 -15.27 1.60 -6.35
N ASP A 269 -14.67 2.18 -7.40
CA ASP A 269 -15.06 2.08 -8.81
C ASP A 269 -14.28 0.99 -9.58
N HIS A 270 -13.55 0.13 -8.87
CA HIS A 270 -12.67 -0.85 -9.49
C HIS A 270 -13.44 -1.84 -10.39
N PRO A 271 -12.94 -2.17 -11.60
CA PRO A 271 -13.67 -3.00 -12.58
C PRO A 271 -14.08 -4.38 -12.08
N ALA A 272 -13.33 -4.97 -11.14
CA ALA A 272 -13.68 -6.27 -10.54
C ALA A 272 -15.09 -6.27 -9.93
N TYR A 273 -15.53 -5.16 -9.35
CA TYR A 273 -16.85 -5.03 -8.72
C TYR A 273 -18.00 -4.94 -9.71
N VAL A 274 -17.74 -4.75 -11.01
CA VAL A 274 -18.77 -4.75 -12.06
C VAL A 274 -19.14 -6.19 -12.47
N PHE A 275 -18.19 -7.12 -12.34
CA PHE A 275 -18.34 -8.50 -12.77
C PHE A 275 -18.65 -9.46 -11.63
N ASP A 276 -18.75 -8.92 -10.42
CA ASP A 276 -19.08 -9.66 -9.22
C ASP A 276 -20.26 -9.00 -8.49
N ASP A 277 -21.36 -9.75 -8.39
CA ASP A 277 -22.57 -9.32 -7.69
C ASP A 277 -22.58 -9.75 -6.20
N GLY A 278 -21.44 -10.18 -5.62
CA GLY A 278 -21.37 -10.44 -4.17
C GLY A 278 -20.17 -11.20 -3.60
N ALA A 279 -19.36 -11.94 -4.38
CA ALA A 279 -18.22 -12.68 -3.82
C ALA A 279 -17.07 -11.77 -3.35
N LEU A 280 -16.92 -10.57 -3.91
CA LEU A 280 -15.96 -9.54 -3.51
C LEU A 280 -16.50 -8.62 -2.41
N GLY A 281 -17.55 -9.07 -1.70
CA GLY A 281 -18.02 -8.44 -0.47
C GLY A 281 -18.57 -7.03 -0.62
N HIS A 282 -18.66 -6.35 0.52
CA HIS A 282 -19.20 -4.99 0.65
C HIS A 282 -18.17 -4.06 1.31
N PRO A 283 -18.23 -2.74 1.01
CA PRO A 283 -17.36 -1.78 1.68
C PRO A 283 -17.69 -1.67 3.18
N PRO A 284 -16.70 -1.34 4.03
CA PRO A 284 -16.92 -1.14 5.46
C PRO A 284 -17.81 0.09 5.73
N GLU A 285 -18.48 0.11 6.89
CA GLU A 285 -19.34 1.23 7.30
C GLU A 285 -18.57 2.54 7.50
N ARG A 286 -17.28 2.45 7.82
CA ARG A 286 -16.39 3.61 8.00
C ARG A 286 -15.14 3.42 7.17
N GLN A 287 -14.73 4.49 6.50
CA GLN A 287 -13.48 4.58 5.77
C GLN A 287 -12.55 5.53 6.53
N TYR A 288 -11.27 5.17 6.61
CA TYR A 288 -10.27 6.00 7.25
C TYR A 288 -9.80 7.09 6.27
N GLY A 289 -9.04 8.06 6.76
CA GLY A 289 -8.42 9.10 5.92
C GLY A 289 -6.92 9.14 6.16
N TRP A 290 -6.14 9.36 5.12
CA TRP A 290 -4.74 9.74 5.27
C TRP A 290 -4.66 11.22 5.66
N TYR A 291 -3.85 11.50 6.68
CA TYR A 291 -3.43 12.86 6.98
C TYR A 291 -2.47 13.34 5.89
N VAL A 292 -2.81 14.46 5.26
CA VAL A 292 -1.99 15.09 4.22
C VAL A 292 -1.74 16.54 4.60
N ARG A 293 -0.53 17.01 4.31
CA ARG A 293 -0.15 18.41 4.43
C ARG A 293 0.49 18.86 3.13
N VAL A 294 0.10 20.04 2.67
CA VAL A 294 0.76 20.75 1.56
C VAL A 294 1.54 21.92 2.15
N PRO A 295 2.87 21.83 2.30
CA PRO A 295 3.66 22.86 2.97
C PRO A 295 3.60 24.23 2.27
N ASP A 296 3.57 24.21 0.94
CA ASP A 296 3.41 25.39 0.08
C ASP A 296 2.26 25.16 -0.92
N VAL A 297 1.07 25.61 -0.52
CA VAL A 297 -0.14 25.49 -1.35
C VAL A 297 0.01 26.27 -2.66
N ALA A 298 0.66 27.43 -2.66
CA ALA A 298 0.78 28.23 -3.88
C ALA A 298 1.69 27.53 -4.90
N ALA A 299 2.84 27.02 -4.45
CA ALA A 299 3.74 26.25 -5.30
C ALA A 299 3.08 24.95 -5.80
N PHE A 300 2.31 24.26 -4.95
CA PHE A 300 1.58 23.07 -5.36
C PHE A 300 0.52 23.37 -6.42
N MET A 301 -0.29 24.41 -6.24
CA MET A 301 -1.30 24.83 -7.22
C MET A 301 -0.67 25.21 -8.56
N GLN A 302 0.49 25.88 -8.55
CA GLN A 302 1.24 26.17 -9.77
C GLN A 302 1.75 24.89 -10.44
N LYS A 303 2.28 23.95 -9.64
CA LYS A 303 2.80 22.66 -10.12
C LYS A 303 1.71 21.86 -10.84
N ILE A 304 0.50 21.76 -10.27
CA ILE A 304 -0.61 21.00 -10.86
C ILE A 304 -1.42 21.79 -11.91
N SER A 305 -1.06 23.04 -12.22
CA SER A 305 -1.80 23.86 -13.19
C SER A 305 -2.03 23.16 -14.54
N PRO A 306 -1.10 22.37 -15.13
CA PRO A 306 -1.39 21.68 -16.39
C PRO A 306 -2.55 20.69 -16.30
N ALA A 307 -2.70 20.00 -15.16
CA ALA A 307 -3.84 19.10 -14.92
C ALA A 307 -5.16 19.87 -14.78
N LEU A 308 -5.13 21.03 -14.11
CA LEU A 308 -6.32 21.88 -13.97
C LEU A 308 -6.77 22.45 -15.32
N GLU A 309 -5.83 22.89 -16.16
CA GLU A 309 -6.11 23.36 -17.52
C GLU A 309 -6.69 22.23 -18.39
N ALA A 310 -6.11 21.03 -18.32
CA ALA A 310 -6.62 19.86 -19.04
C ALA A 310 -8.06 19.52 -18.63
N ARG A 311 -8.38 19.61 -17.32
CA ARG A 311 -9.74 19.41 -16.81
C ARG A 311 -10.71 20.44 -17.34
N ILE A 312 -10.35 21.74 -17.31
CA ILE A 312 -11.19 22.82 -17.86
C ILE A 312 -11.45 22.57 -19.34
N GLY A 313 -10.41 22.18 -20.09
CA GLY A 313 -10.49 21.82 -21.50
C GLY A 313 -11.41 20.63 -21.82
N ALA A 314 -11.66 19.76 -20.85
CA ALA A 314 -12.58 18.62 -20.97
C ALA A 314 -14.04 18.96 -20.56
N THR A 315 -14.32 20.20 -20.14
CA THR A 315 -15.67 20.65 -19.78
C THR A 315 -16.37 21.38 -20.93
N LEU A 316 -17.62 21.81 -20.71
CA LEU A 316 -18.35 22.73 -21.61
C LEU A 316 -17.68 24.10 -21.77
N HIS A 317 -16.67 24.43 -20.96
CA HIS A 317 -15.88 25.65 -21.06
C HIS A 317 -14.59 25.48 -21.89
N ALA A 318 -14.46 24.37 -22.63
CA ALA A 318 -13.35 24.16 -23.56
C ALA A 318 -13.15 25.39 -24.48
N GLY A 319 -11.91 25.88 -24.57
CA GLY A 319 -11.54 27.05 -25.37
C GLY A 319 -11.74 28.40 -24.68
N ILE A 320 -12.11 28.44 -23.40
CA ILE A 320 -12.04 29.68 -22.60
C ILE A 320 -10.60 30.20 -22.59
N THR A 321 -10.45 31.52 -22.71
CA THR A 321 -9.17 32.21 -22.61
C THR A 321 -9.27 33.27 -21.52
N GLY A 322 -8.27 33.38 -20.66
CA GLY A 322 -8.27 34.31 -19.54
C GLY A 322 -7.45 33.79 -18.37
N ASN A 323 -7.33 34.62 -17.33
CA ASN A 323 -6.66 34.24 -16.10
C ASN A 323 -7.69 33.77 -15.08
N VAL A 324 -7.45 32.62 -14.46
CA VAL A 324 -8.18 32.16 -13.28
C VAL A 324 -7.39 32.56 -12.04
N GLU A 325 -7.95 33.43 -11.21
CA GLU A 325 -7.35 33.80 -9.92
C GLU A 325 -7.93 32.91 -8.81
N ILE A 326 -7.08 32.06 -8.23
CA ILE A 326 -7.45 31.24 -7.06
C ILE A 326 -6.85 31.90 -5.82
N ARG A 327 -7.71 32.38 -4.92
CA ARG A 327 -7.29 32.91 -3.61
C ARG A 327 -7.43 31.81 -2.57
N VAL A 328 -6.30 31.43 -1.99
CA VAL A 328 -6.25 30.45 -0.89
C VAL A 328 -6.11 31.23 0.41
N ASP A 329 -7.13 31.15 1.27
CA ASP A 329 -7.04 31.65 2.63
C ASP A 329 -6.45 30.57 3.54
N ARG A 330 -5.50 30.94 4.40
CA ARG A 330 -4.87 30.03 5.38
C ARG A 330 -5.58 30.07 6.73
N ASP A 331 -6.57 30.94 6.92
CA ASP A 331 -7.23 31.12 8.20
C ASP A 331 -8.43 30.16 8.39
N ARG A 332 -8.15 29.08 9.14
CA ARG A 332 -9.06 28.19 9.89
C ARG A 332 -9.92 27.19 9.09
N ILE A 333 -9.58 25.92 9.28
CA ILE A 333 -10.59 24.85 9.32
C ILE A 333 -11.47 25.13 10.55
N CYS A 334 -12.75 25.37 10.32
CA CYS A 334 -13.71 25.71 11.35
C CYS A 334 -13.73 24.65 12.46
N ASP A 335 -13.33 25.05 13.67
CA ASP A 335 -13.94 24.54 14.90
C ASP A 335 -15.43 24.92 14.86
N GLN A 336 -16.26 24.05 14.28
CA GLN A 336 -17.67 23.98 14.62
C GLN A 336 -17.97 22.59 15.19
N ILE A 337 -18.12 22.65 16.52
CA ILE A 337 -18.56 21.70 17.56
C ILE A 337 -19.42 20.55 17.03
#